data_AF-A0A5C6TF34-F1
#
_entry.id   AF-A0A5C6TF34-F1
#
_cell.length_a   1.000
_cell.length_b   1.000
_cell.length_c   1.000
_cell.angle_alpha   90.00
_cell.angle_beta   90.00
_cell.angle_gamma   90.00
#
_symmetry.space_group_name_H-M   'P 1'
#
loop_
_entity.id
_entity.type
_entity.pdbx_description
1 polymer ?
#
loop_
_entity_poly.entity_id
_entity_poly.type
_entity_poly.pdbx_seq_one_letter_code
_entity_poly.pdbx_strand_id
1 'polypeptide(L)'
;MESLSSPKEISRTEERRIMRGLYRFQIFSNLFGPARDVGFRYGDSLLEEEERLGLFLDNFEAWEVEEMLCINAFMHAKYDSVFEEVQWDLHPDNPSFDIVRTGPHTPPGAYHLVSDSEYNDYIPGNVLLTPLVSSEWYRNGMVSRGLSVLSSVFKSKDHLKLVEVVSEEIVAVVSDLLFRSTIPFLQEQRRENQHSEKDQAQDDRAKMSFNGDCYESPPLAWVVFWKEAYSNLFGDFVSRPLRQWGYVMWDSDRLANTDAVAILEQEWKAINTRPNYEGEPEDPRDEMLAYH
;
A
#
# COMPACT_ATOMS: atom_id res chain seq x y z
N MET A 1 -4.23 8.30 16.93
CA MET A 1 -4.19 7.16 17.85
C MET A 1 -3.17 7.47 18.94
N GLU A 2 -3.59 7.55 20.19
CA GLU A 2 -2.65 7.61 21.32
C GLU A 2 -1.73 6.38 21.30
N SER A 3 -0.47 6.57 21.70
CA SER A 3 0.55 5.53 21.63
C SER A 3 0.21 4.38 22.56
N LEU A 4 -0.42 3.33 22.01
CA LEU A 4 -0.48 2.02 22.64
C LEU A 4 0.96 1.63 23.02
N SER A 5 1.18 1.24 24.28
CA SER A 5 2.49 0.80 24.75
C SER A 5 2.95 -0.36 23.88
N SER A 6 4.05 -0.20 23.13
CA SER A 6 4.60 -1.26 22.30
C SER A 6 5.01 -2.45 23.18
N PRO A 7 4.43 -3.65 22.98
CA PRO A 7 4.98 -4.88 23.56
C PRO A 7 6.44 -5.05 23.14
N LYS A 8 7.29 -5.46 24.09
CA LYS A 8 8.76 -5.45 23.93
C LYS A 8 9.30 -6.42 22.87
N GLU A 9 8.56 -7.46 22.48
CA GLU A 9 9.00 -8.46 21.51
C GLU A 9 7.85 -8.85 20.56
N ILE A 10 8.21 -9.17 19.32
CA ILE A 10 7.31 -9.72 18.31
C ILE A 10 7.12 -11.21 18.56
N SER A 11 5.89 -11.71 18.48
CA SER A 11 5.67 -13.15 18.63
C SER A 11 6.08 -13.92 17.37
N ARG A 12 6.25 -15.24 17.49
CA ARG A 12 6.57 -16.10 16.34
C ARG A 12 5.48 -16.07 15.27
N THR A 13 4.23 -15.90 15.65
CA THR A 13 3.11 -15.81 14.69
C THR A 13 3.21 -14.50 13.92
N GLU A 14 3.41 -13.40 14.62
CA GLU A 14 3.53 -12.07 14.03
C GLU A 14 4.74 -12.01 13.10
N GLU A 15 5.89 -12.52 13.54
CA GLU A 15 7.10 -12.63 12.72
C GLU A 15 6.80 -13.38 11.42
N ARG A 16 6.07 -14.50 11.48
CA ARG A 16 5.71 -15.27 10.29
C ARG A 16 4.80 -14.50 9.33
N ARG A 17 3.78 -13.80 9.85
CA ARG A 17 2.86 -12.99 9.02
C ARG A 17 3.61 -11.84 8.35
N ILE A 18 4.48 -11.16 9.10
CA ILE A 18 5.34 -10.11 8.55
C ILE A 18 6.28 -10.66 7.47
N MET A 19 6.99 -11.76 7.75
CA MET A 19 7.86 -12.39 6.77
C MET A 19 7.10 -12.82 5.51
N ARG A 20 5.89 -13.37 5.67
CA ARG A 20 5.02 -13.77 4.56
C ARG A 20 4.59 -12.57 3.71
N GLY A 21 4.12 -11.50 4.35
CA GLY A 21 3.79 -10.25 3.68
C GLY A 21 4.99 -9.66 2.92
N LEU A 22 6.18 -9.65 3.54
CA LEU A 22 7.43 -9.19 2.93
C LEU A 22 7.81 -10.02 1.69
N TYR A 23 7.78 -11.35 1.77
CA TYR A 23 8.11 -12.21 0.64
C TYR A 23 7.12 -12.03 -0.52
N ARG A 24 5.82 -12.02 -0.24
CA ARG A 24 4.79 -11.82 -1.27
C ARG A 24 4.88 -10.45 -1.91
N PHE A 25 5.10 -9.41 -1.11
CA PHE A 25 5.36 -8.06 -1.59
C PHE A 25 6.58 -8.03 -2.52
N GLN A 26 7.71 -8.62 -2.12
CA GLN A 26 8.91 -8.66 -2.97
C GLN A 26 8.68 -9.45 -4.26
N ILE A 27 7.92 -10.55 -4.22
CA ILE A 27 7.56 -11.28 -5.44
C ILE A 27 6.71 -10.39 -6.35
N PHE A 28 5.72 -9.68 -5.81
CA PHE A 28 4.92 -8.72 -6.57
C PHE A 28 5.81 -7.64 -7.23
N SER A 29 6.72 -7.02 -6.47
CA SER A 29 7.68 -6.04 -7.00
C SER A 29 8.57 -6.62 -8.11
N ASN A 30 9.00 -7.88 -7.98
CA ASN A 30 9.82 -8.53 -9.00
C ASN A 30 9.05 -8.83 -10.29
N LEU A 31 7.76 -9.15 -10.18
CA LEU A 31 6.91 -9.50 -11.32
C LEU A 31 6.41 -8.27 -12.08
N PHE A 32 6.04 -7.21 -11.34
CA PHE A 32 5.30 -6.08 -11.91
C PHE A 32 6.00 -4.73 -11.75
N GLY A 33 7.06 -4.65 -10.96
CA GLY A 33 7.82 -3.42 -10.74
C GLY A 33 8.65 -2.99 -11.97
N PRO A 34 9.10 -1.72 -11.99
CA PRO A 34 9.88 -1.18 -13.11
C PRO A 34 11.26 -1.81 -13.21
N ALA A 35 11.73 -2.02 -14.45
CA ALA A 35 13.14 -2.31 -14.71
C ALA A 35 14.03 -1.13 -14.25
N ARG A 36 15.32 -1.39 -14.00
CA ARG A 36 16.25 -0.40 -13.41
C ARG A 36 16.27 0.97 -14.12
N ASP A 37 16.13 0.98 -15.44
CA ASP A 37 16.24 2.24 -16.21
C ASP A 37 14.93 2.68 -16.89
N VAL A 38 13.80 2.05 -16.55
CA VAL A 38 12.50 2.30 -17.21
C VAL A 38 11.47 2.67 -16.16
N GLY A 39 11.13 3.96 -16.09
CA GLY A 39 9.96 4.41 -15.34
C GLY A 39 8.66 4.02 -16.04
N PHE A 40 7.56 4.03 -15.30
CA PHE A 40 6.23 3.74 -15.85
C PHE A 40 5.37 4.99 -15.81
N ARG A 41 4.97 5.47 -17.00
CA ARG A 41 3.84 6.39 -17.16
C ARG A 41 2.54 5.59 -17.29
N TYR A 42 1.40 6.29 -17.35
CA TYR A 42 0.11 5.66 -17.65
C TYR A 42 0.22 4.82 -18.93
N GLY A 43 -0.14 3.54 -18.84
CA GLY A 43 -0.11 2.58 -19.95
C GLY A 43 1.26 1.97 -20.27
N ASP A 44 2.32 2.28 -19.52
CA ASP A 44 3.66 1.73 -19.77
C ASP A 44 3.91 0.38 -19.05
N SER A 45 3.00 -0.04 -18.16
CA SER A 45 3.15 -1.34 -17.52
C SER A 45 2.85 -2.47 -18.51
N LEU A 46 3.65 -3.53 -18.46
CA LEU A 46 3.47 -4.71 -19.32
C LEU A 46 2.14 -5.44 -19.12
N LEU A 47 1.49 -5.23 -17.97
CA LEU A 47 0.21 -5.83 -17.60
C LEU A 47 -0.70 -4.78 -16.99
N GLU A 48 -1.98 -4.83 -17.33
CA GLU A 48 -3.02 -3.97 -16.78
C GLU A 48 -3.32 -4.31 -15.31
N GLU A 49 -3.95 -3.38 -14.59
CA GLU A 49 -4.24 -3.52 -13.15
C GLU A 49 -5.10 -4.77 -12.84
N GLU A 50 -6.09 -5.05 -13.69
CA GLU A 50 -6.94 -6.25 -13.60
C GLU A 50 -6.14 -7.55 -13.78
N GLU A 51 -5.18 -7.56 -14.70
CA GLU A 51 -4.35 -8.74 -14.95
C GLU A 51 -3.46 -9.05 -13.74
N ARG A 52 -2.95 -8.03 -13.04
CA ARG A 52 -2.16 -8.23 -11.81
C ARG A 52 -3.01 -8.80 -10.68
N LEU A 53 -4.25 -8.32 -10.55
CA LEU A 53 -5.22 -8.87 -9.61
C LEU A 53 -5.45 -10.37 -9.88
N GLY A 54 -5.82 -10.73 -11.12
CA GLY A 54 -6.12 -12.11 -11.50
C GLY A 54 -4.91 -13.05 -11.48
N LEU A 55 -3.75 -12.60 -11.97
CA LEU A 55 -2.56 -13.45 -12.08
C LEU A 55 -1.87 -13.67 -10.73
N PHE A 56 -2.01 -12.74 -9.78
CA PHE A 56 -1.26 -12.79 -8.54
C PHE A 56 -2.16 -12.77 -7.30
N LEU A 57 -2.93 -11.71 -7.10
CA LEU A 57 -3.63 -11.47 -5.83
C LEU A 57 -4.73 -12.50 -5.55
N ASP A 58 -5.45 -12.97 -6.59
CA ASP A 58 -6.51 -13.96 -6.45
C ASP A 58 -6.03 -15.34 -5.93
N ASN A 59 -4.72 -15.60 -5.99
CA ASN A 59 -4.12 -16.82 -5.46
C ASN A 59 -4.01 -16.82 -3.92
N PHE A 60 -4.31 -15.71 -3.26
CA PHE A 60 -4.18 -15.56 -1.80
C PHE A 60 -5.54 -15.32 -1.15
N GLU A 61 -5.64 -15.62 0.14
CA GLU A 61 -6.80 -15.20 0.92
C GLU A 61 -6.81 -13.67 1.10
N ALA A 62 -7.99 -13.06 1.26
CA ALA A 62 -8.07 -11.59 1.34
C ALA A 62 -7.24 -11.00 2.49
N TRP A 63 -7.15 -11.66 3.64
CA TRP A 63 -6.28 -11.23 4.74
C TRP A 63 -4.79 -11.35 4.41
N GLU A 64 -4.40 -12.25 3.52
CA GLU A 64 -3.02 -12.40 3.05
C GLU A 64 -2.64 -11.33 2.04
N VAL A 65 -3.60 -10.85 1.24
CA VAL A 65 -3.42 -9.65 0.41
C VAL A 65 -3.25 -8.42 1.30
N GLU A 66 -4.04 -8.29 2.37
CA GLU A 66 -3.89 -7.21 3.35
C GLU A 66 -2.56 -7.22 4.08
N GLU A 67 -1.94 -8.39 4.30
CA GLU A 67 -0.58 -8.45 4.82
C GLU A 67 0.39 -7.71 3.89
N MET A 68 0.27 -7.90 2.57
CA MET A 68 1.09 -7.18 1.59
C MET A 68 0.77 -5.68 1.61
N LEU A 69 -0.51 -5.31 1.72
CA LEU A 69 -0.93 -3.90 1.76
C LEU A 69 -0.45 -3.17 3.03
N CYS A 70 -0.33 -3.87 4.16
CA CYS A 70 0.32 -3.34 5.36
C CYS A 70 1.82 -3.05 5.11
N ILE A 71 2.53 -3.98 4.45
CA ILE A 71 3.94 -3.76 4.05
C ILE A 71 4.05 -2.57 3.09
N ASN A 72 3.16 -2.49 2.11
CA ASN A 72 3.11 -1.38 1.16
C ASN A 72 2.93 -0.04 1.89
N ALA A 73 1.94 0.05 2.78
CA ALA A 73 1.69 1.24 3.59
C ALA A 73 2.91 1.64 4.45
N PHE A 74 3.59 0.66 5.04
CA PHE A 74 4.84 0.87 5.77
C PHE A 74 5.95 1.43 4.88
N MET A 75 6.12 0.87 3.67
CA MET A 75 7.14 1.34 2.73
C MET A 75 6.88 2.76 2.26
N HIS A 76 5.63 3.11 1.95
CA HIS A 76 5.24 4.48 1.63
C HIS A 76 5.60 5.45 2.76
N ALA A 77 5.18 5.15 3.99
CA ALA A 77 5.49 5.98 5.15
C ALA A 77 7.00 6.11 5.39
N LYS A 78 7.77 5.06 5.12
CA LYS A 78 9.22 5.12 5.26
C LYS A 78 9.86 6.00 4.19
N TYR A 79 9.42 5.90 2.94
CA TYR A 79 9.95 6.74 1.86
C TYR A 79 9.51 8.19 1.96
N ASP A 80 8.34 8.50 2.55
CA ASP A 80 7.96 9.87 2.90
C ASP A 80 9.03 10.51 3.79
N SER A 81 9.37 9.84 4.89
CA SER A 81 10.43 10.32 5.81
C SER A 81 11.81 10.40 5.14
N VAL A 82 12.15 9.47 4.23
CA VAL A 82 13.43 9.51 3.50
C VAL A 82 13.46 10.68 2.53
N PHE A 83 12.37 10.95 1.82
CA PHE A 83 12.29 12.07 0.88
C PHE A 83 12.39 13.39 1.61
N GLU A 84 11.73 13.55 2.75
CA GLU A 84 11.89 14.73 3.62
C GLU A 84 13.34 14.96 4.05
N GLU A 85 14.11 13.89 4.30
CA GLU A 85 15.51 13.95 4.71
C GLU A 85 16.43 14.40 3.56
N VAL A 86 16.25 13.85 2.35
CA VAL A 86 17.17 14.08 1.21
C VAL A 86 16.70 15.13 0.20
N GLN A 87 15.50 15.68 0.36
CA GLN A 87 14.87 16.57 -0.63
C GLN A 87 15.75 17.75 -1.03
N TRP A 88 16.50 18.36 -0.09
CA TRP A 88 17.32 19.52 -0.41
C TRP A 88 18.55 19.15 -1.25
N ASP A 89 19.19 18.02 -0.97
CA ASP A 89 20.36 17.55 -1.73
C ASP A 89 20.02 17.24 -3.18
N LEU A 90 18.79 16.77 -3.42
CA LEU A 90 18.30 16.44 -4.75
C LEU A 90 17.49 17.57 -5.39
N HIS A 91 17.23 18.67 -4.67
CA HIS A 91 16.40 19.75 -5.19
C HIS A 91 17.07 20.44 -6.39
N PRO A 92 16.32 20.77 -7.46
CA PRO A 92 16.89 21.46 -8.63
C PRO A 92 17.49 22.84 -8.34
N ASP A 93 17.14 23.47 -7.22
CA ASP A 93 17.71 24.75 -6.78
C ASP A 93 18.92 24.59 -5.84
N ASN A 94 19.35 23.36 -5.54
CA ASN A 94 20.56 23.13 -4.77
C ASN A 94 21.78 23.63 -5.57
N PRO A 95 22.66 24.47 -4.99
CA PRO A 95 23.82 25.04 -5.70
C PRO A 95 24.79 24.00 -6.27
N SER A 96 24.78 22.76 -5.78
CA SER A 96 25.58 21.67 -6.34
C SER A 96 25.27 21.38 -7.82
N PHE A 97 24.06 21.71 -8.29
CA PHE A 97 23.64 21.53 -9.68
C PHE A 97 23.98 22.70 -10.60
N ASP A 98 24.48 23.83 -10.08
CA ASP A 98 24.73 25.04 -10.90
C ASP A 98 25.76 24.81 -12.01
N ILE A 99 26.71 23.90 -11.78
CA ILE A 99 27.75 23.56 -12.77
C ILE A 99 27.18 22.74 -13.94
N VAL A 100 26.14 21.92 -13.69
CA VAL A 100 25.54 21.03 -14.70
C VAL A 100 24.26 21.61 -15.32
N ARG A 101 23.77 22.75 -14.81
CA ARG A 101 22.58 23.42 -15.33
C ARG A 101 22.86 24.05 -16.70
N THR A 102 22.16 23.57 -17.73
CA THR A 102 22.34 24.01 -19.12
C THR A 102 21.13 24.76 -19.69
N GLY A 103 20.17 25.17 -18.84
CA GLY A 103 18.97 25.89 -19.27
C GLY A 103 17.87 25.92 -18.19
N PRO A 104 16.60 26.16 -18.59
CA PRO A 104 15.46 26.22 -17.67
C PRO A 104 14.95 24.85 -17.22
N HIS A 105 15.53 23.76 -17.74
CA HIS A 105 15.12 22.40 -17.40
C HIS A 105 15.74 21.94 -16.07
N THR A 106 15.07 20.99 -15.40
CA THR A 106 15.61 20.30 -14.23
C THR A 106 16.99 19.71 -14.55
N PRO A 107 18.04 20.05 -13.77
CA PRO A 107 19.37 19.50 -13.99
C PRO A 107 19.39 17.96 -13.89
N PRO A 108 20.25 17.27 -14.67
CA PRO A 108 20.40 15.82 -14.54
C PRO A 108 20.76 15.41 -13.10
N GLY A 109 20.07 14.42 -12.56
CA GLY A 109 20.25 13.94 -11.18
C GLY A 109 19.54 14.77 -10.11
N ALA A 110 18.82 15.83 -10.50
CA ALA A 110 17.96 16.59 -9.60
C ALA A 110 16.50 16.12 -9.70
N TYR A 111 15.79 16.11 -8.58
CA TYR A 111 14.43 15.60 -8.43
C TYR A 111 13.60 16.52 -7.52
N HIS A 112 12.34 16.75 -7.89
CA HIS A 112 11.38 17.42 -7.01
C HIS A 112 10.72 16.37 -6.10
N LEU A 113 11.17 16.29 -4.85
CA LEU A 113 10.68 15.31 -3.87
C LEU A 113 9.65 15.87 -2.88
N VAL A 114 9.25 17.14 -3.05
CA VAL A 114 8.30 17.82 -2.18
C VAL A 114 6.87 17.35 -2.46
N SER A 115 6.07 17.16 -1.41
CA SER A 115 4.64 16.84 -1.53
C SER A 115 3.89 17.96 -2.26
N ASP A 116 3.06 17.62 -3.25
CA ASP A 116 2.24 18.59 -4.00
C ASP A 116 1.29 19.39 -3.08
N SER A 117 1.02 18.92 -1.86
CA SER A 117 0.23 19.64 -0.86
C SER A 117 0.87 20.96 -0.39
N GLU A 118 2.19 21.11 -0.52
CA GLU A 118 2.92 22.34 -0.20
C GLU A 118 3.04 23.28 -1.42
N TYR A 119 2.70 22.79 -2.62
CA TYR A 119 2.82 23.49 -3.90
C TYR A 119 1.46 24.01 -4.42
N ASN A 120 0.56 24.39 -3.52
CA ASN A 120 -0.76 24.94 -3.87
C ASN A 120 -0.77 26.47 -4.02
N ASP A 121 0.41 27.10 -4.11
CA ASP A 121 0.54 28.48 -4.53
C ASP A 121 0.33 28.57 -6.05
N TYR A 122 -0.92 28.83 -6.40
CA TYR A 122 -1.41 29.36 -7.67
C TYR A 122 -0.31 30.07 -8.50
N ILE A 123 0.24 29.41 -9.53
CA ILE A 123 1.05 30.09 -10.55
C ILE A 123 0.07 30.67 -11.59
N PRO A 124 -0.12 32.00 -11.66
CA PRO A 124 -0.94 32.61 -12.70
C PRO A 124 -0.10 32.69 -13.98
N GLY A 125 -0.53 31.96 -15.00
CA GLY A 125 -0.11 32.19 -16.39
C GLY A 125 0.99 31.26 -16.89
N ASN A 126 0.56 30.28 -17.70
CA ASN A 126 1.33 29.60 -18.74
C ASN A 126 2.80 29.26 -18.46
N VAL A 127 3.05 28.02 -18.00
CA VAL A 127 4.06 27.15 -18.64
C VAL A 127 3.50 25.73 -18.72
N LEU A 128 2.74 25.45 -19.78
CA LEU A 128 2.72 24.11 -20.38
C LEU A 128 4.14 23.89 -20.90
N LEU A 129 5.01 23.13 -20.21
CA LEU A 129 6.21 22.45 -20.73
C LEU A 129 7.09 21.81 -19.63
N THR A 130 6.50 21.02 -18.72
CA THR A 130 7.14 19.85 -18.09
C THR A 130 6.02 19.03 -17.45
N PRO A 131 5.93 17.70 -17.64
CA PRO A 131 5.10 16.89 -16.75
C PRO A 131 5.74 17.06 -15.37
N LEU A 132 5.08 17.78 -14.48
CA LEU A 132 5.46 17.81 -13.07
C LEU A 132 5.30 16.38 -12.58
N VAL A 133 6.40 15.64 -12.55
CA VAL A 133 6.43 14.34 -11.89
C VAL A 133 6.22 14.64 -10.43
N SER A 134 5.04 14.29 -9.92
CA SER A 134 4.73 14.43 -8.49
C SER A 134 5.75 13.65 -7.67
N SER A 135 6.10 14.14 -6.49
CA SER A 135 6.88 13.36 -5.51
C SER A 135 6.25 12.02 -5.20
N GLU A 136 4.92 11.91 -5.34
CA GLU A 136 4.20 10.65 -5.25
C GLU A 136 4.65 9.63 -6.28
N TRP A 137 4.97 10.05 -7.51
CA TRP A 137 5.39 9.12 -8.55
C TRP A 137 6.77 8.53 -8.25
N TYR A 138 7.68 9.36 -7.72
CA TYR A 138 8.98 8.88 -7.27
C TYR A 138 8.84 7.92 -6.08
N ARG A 139 7.95 8.22 -5.14
CA ARG A 139 7.68 7.35 -3.99
C ARG A 139 7.08 6.01 -4.44
N ASN A 140 6.08 6.02 -5.31
CA ASN A 140 5.50 4.82 -5.90
C ASN A 140 6.57 3.98 -6.62
N GLY A 141 7.49 4.63 -7.32
CA GLY A 141 8.61 3.96 -7.97
C GLY A 141 9.59 3.33 -6.99
N MET A 142 9.99 4.05 -5.95
CA MET A 142 10.84 3.53 -4.88
C MET A 142 10.20 2.35 -4.15
N VAL A 143 8.89 2.39 -3.91
CA VAL A 143 8.13 1.26 -3.34
C VAL A 143 8.14 0.06 -4.28
N SER A 144 7.92 0.31 -5.57
CA SER A 144 7.89 -0.73 -6.61
C SER A 144 9.25 -1.42 -6.84
N ARG A 145 10.37 -0.83 -6.38
CA ARG A 145 11.69 -1.48 -6.38
C ARG A 145 11.83 -2.62 -5.35
N GLY A 146 10.88 -2.72 -4.42
CA GLY A 146 10.86 -3.80 -3.43
C GLY A 146 11.82 -3.59 -2.26
N LEU A 147 12.02 -4.66 -1.50
CA LEU A 147 12.78 -4.70 -0.25
C LEU A 147 14.29 -4.57 -0.44
N SER A 148 14.82 -4.83 -1.64
CA SER A 148 16.26 -4.70 -1.91
C SER A 148 16.75 -3.26 -1.77
N VAL A 149 16.01 -2.31 -2.35
CA VAL A 149 16.27 -0.86 -2.23
C VAL A 149 15.99 -0.39 -0.81
N LEU A 150 14.87 -0.80 -0.22
CA LEU A 150 14.55 -0.47 1.17
C LEU A 150 15.64 -0.94 2.15
N SER A 151 16.19 -2.15 1.95
CA SER A 151 17.29 -2.66 2.76
C SER A 151 18.55 -1.81 2.60
N SER A 152 18.82 -1.32 1.39
CA SER A 152 19.97 -0.43 1.12
C SER A 152 19.78 0.90 1.84
N VAL A 153 18.59 1.49 1.77
CA VAL A 153 18.20 2.69 2.53
C VAL A 153 18.40 2.50 4.04
N PHE A 154 17.95 1.39 4.62
CA PHE A 154 18.16 1.12 6.05
C PHE A 154 19.62 0.88 6.44
N LYS A 155 20.46 0.42 5.50
CA LYS A 155 21.88 0.17 5.74
C LYS A 155 22.75 1.40 5.52
N SER A 156 22.22 2.46 4.92
CA SER A 156 22.91 3.75 4.78
C SER A 156 23.21 4.33 6.15
N LYS A 157 24.51 4.45 6.48
CA LYS A 157 24.98 4.87 7.81
C LYS A 157 25.15 6.38 7.95
N ASP A 158 25.18 7.09 6.83
CA ASP A 158 25.32 8.53 6.77
C ASP A 158 24.46 9.12 5.65
N HIS A 159 24.22 10.44 5.76
CA HIS A 159 23.36 11.21 4.90
C HIS A 159 23.77 11.14 3.42
N LEU A 160 25.06 11.27 3.13
CA LEU A 160 25.55 11.24 1.74
C LEU A 160 25.29 9.89 1.09
N LYS A 161 25.47 8.80 1.83
CA LYS A 161 25.15 7.46 1.30
C LYS A 161 23.65 7.27 1.11
N LEU A 162 22.82 7.87 1.94
CA LEU A 162 21.36 7.86 1.74
C LEU A 162 20.98 8.61 0.46
N VAL A 163 21.51 9.81 0.25
CA VAL A 163 21.32 10.61 -0.98
C VAL A 163 21.77 9.84 -2.21
N GLU A 164 22.92 9.17 -2.16
CA GLU A 164 23.44 8.34 -3.25
C GLU A 164 22.47 7.19 -3.57
N VAL A 165 22.05 6.41 -2.56
CA VAL A 165 21.11 5.29 -2.77
C VAL A 165 19.78 5.77 -3.35
N VAL A 166 19.23 6.89 -2.86
CA VAL A 166 17.99 7.44 -3.39
C VAL A 166 18.18 7.89 -4.83
N SER A 167 19.24 8.65 -5.13
CA SER A 167 19.47 9.18 -6.48
C SER A 167 19.77 8.09 -7.53
N GLU A 168 20.37 6.97 -7.13
CA GLU A 168 20.63 5.84 -8.03
C GLU A 168 19.38 4.99 -8.31
N GLU A 169 18.50 4.81 -7.33
CA GLU A 169 17.38 3.88 -7.43
C GLU A 169 16.04 4.54 -7.81
N ILE A 170 15.96 5.87 -7.68
CA ILE A 170 14.76 6.66 -7.92
C ILE A 170 14.25 6.50 -9.36
N VAL A 171 12.95 6.25 -9.45
CA VAL A 171 12.24 6.06 -10.70
C VAL A 171 10.83 6.60 -10.54
N ALA A 172 10.27 7.17 -11.60
CA ALA A 172 8.89 7.64 -11.59
C ALA A 172 7.96 6.49 -11.99
N VAL A 173 6.99 6.18 -11.12
CA VAL A 173 5.88 5.27 -11.41
C VAL A 173 4.59 5.98 -11.01
N VAL A 174 3.68 6.18 -11.96
CA VAL A 174 2.52 7.06 -11.73
C VAL A 174 1.60 6.58 -10.62
N SER A 175 1.46 5.27 -10.45
CA SER A 175 0.50 4.66 -9.53
C SER A 175 1.19 3.74 -8.53
N ASP A 176 0.64 3.63 -7.33
CA ASP A 176 0.97 2.54 -6.40
C ASP A 176 0.51 1.22 -7.03
N LEU A 177 1.43 0.50 -7.66
CA LEU A 177 1.10 -0.67 -8.49
C LEU A 177 0.34 -1.74 -7.70
N LEU A 178 0.68 -1.94 -6.43
CA LEU A 178 0.04 -2.96 -5.61
C LEU A 178 -1.35 -2.49 -5.17
N PHE A 179 -1.44 -1.32 -4.52
CA PHE A 179 -2.71 -0.84 -4.00
C PHE A 179 -3.72 -0.59 -5.13
N ARG A 180 -3.25 -0.05 -6.26
CA ARG A 180 -4.10 0.21 -7.41
C ARG A 180 -4.70 -1.06 -8.03
N SER A 181 -4.01 -2.20 -7.92
CA SER A 181 -4.54 -3.50 -8.34
C SER A 181 -5.60 -4.06 -7.38
N THR A 182 -5.97 -3.32 -6.33
CA THR A 182 -6.95 -3.73 -5.30
C THR A 182 -8.19 -2.84 -5.24
N ILE A 183 -8.38 -1.91 -6.19
CA ILE A 183 -9.54 -1.02 -6.15
C ILE A 183 -10.87 -1.78 -6.35
N PRO A 184 -12.01 -1.28 -5.83
CA PRO A 184 -13.30 -1.98 -5.86
C PRO A 184 -13.74 -2.33 -7.28
N PHE A 185 -13.58 -1.40 -8.21
CA PHE A 185 -13.95 -1.59 -9.63
C PHE A 185 -13.27 -2.82 -10.25
N LEU A 186 -11.99 -3.05 -9.97
CA LEU A 186 -11.27 -4.21 -10.51
C LEU A 186 -11.72 -5.52 -9.85
N GLN A 187 -12.02 -5.48 -8.55
CA GLN A 187 -12.56 -6.65 -7.84
C GLN A 187 -13.96 -7.02 -8.34
N GLU A 188 -14.81 -6.02 -8.62
CA GLU A 188 -16.13 -6.19 -9.23
C GLU A 188 -16.00 -6.82 -10.61
N GLN A 189 -15.22 -6.20 -11.50
CA GLN A 189 -14.99 -6.70 -12.85
C GLN A 189 -14.40 -8.13 -12.84
N ARG A 190 -13.44 -8.41 -11.94
CA ARG A 190 -12.88 -9.76 -11.77
C ARG A 190 -13.95 -10.75 -11.34
N ARG A 191 -14.84 -10.39 -10.40
CA ARG A 191 -15.94 -11.27 -9.94
C ARG A 191 -16.95 -11.56 -11.04
N GLU A 192 -17.30 -10.56 -11.85
CA GLU A 192 -18.19 -10.74 -13.01
C GLU A 192 -17.59 -11.68 -14.05
N ASN A 193 -16.29 -11.52 -14.32
CA ASN A 193 -15.58 -12.32 -15.34
C ASN A 193 -15.20 -13.72 -14.84
N GLN A 194 -14.84 -13.85 -13.56
CA GLN A 194 -14.29 -15.06 -12.96
C GLN A 194 -14.69 -15.18 -11.47
N HIS A 195 -15.95 -15.53 -11.24
CA HIS A 195 -16.47 -15.83 -9.91
C HIS A 195 -15.81 -17.09 -9.34
N SER A 196 -15.21 -16.97 -8.15
CA SER A 196 -14.43 -18.02 -7.50
C SER A 196 -15.17 -18.64 -6.30
N GLU A 197 -14.67 -19.77 -5.80
CA GLU A 197 -15.19 -20.38 -4.57
C GLU A 197 -15.12 -19.43 -3.36
N LYS A 198 -14.14 -18.52 -3.33
CA LYS A 198 -14.03 -17.48 -2.30
C LYS A 198 -15.14 -16.44 -2.42
N ASP A 199 -15.51 -16.07 -3.64
CA ASP A 199 -16.62 -15.15 -3.87
C ASP A 199 -17.94 -15.79 -3.46
N GLN A 200 -18.17 -17.05 -3.85
CA GLN A 200 -19.34 -17.81 -3.39
C GLN A 200 -19.42 -17.91 -1.86
N ALA A 201 -18.30 -18.18 -1.18
CA ALA A 201 -18.26 -18.24 0.28
C ALA A 201 -18.61 -16.89 0.93
N GLN A 202 -18.26 -15.77 0.30
CA GLN A 202 -18.69 -14.44 0.74
C GLN A 202 -20.18 -14.24 0.51
N ASP A 203 -20.69 -14.57 -0.68
CA ASP A 203 -22.10 -14.40 -1.06
C ASP A 203 -23.02 -15.22 -0.15
N ASP A 204 -22.59 -16.44 0.21
CA ASP A 204 -23.27 -17.32 1.16
C ASP A 204 -23.15 -16.86 2.63
N ARG A 205 -22.40 -15.79 2.89
CA ARG A 205 -22.03 -15.31 4.23
C ARG A 205 -21.48 -16.45 5.10
N ALA A 206 -20.63 -17.29 4.50
CA ALA A 206 -20.07 -18.45 5.17
C ALA A 206 -19.40 -18.04 6.49
N LYS A 207 -19.56 -18.88 7.52
CA LYS A 207 -18.98 -18.59 8.83
C LYS A 207 -17.45 -18.62 8.76
N MET A 208 -16.81 -17.55 9.21
CA MET A 208 -15.37 -17.44 9.35
C MET A 208 -15.01 -17.48 10.84
N SER A 209 -14.30 -18.53 11.26
CA SER A 209 -13.96 -18.75 12.67
C SER A 209 -12.47 -18.61 12.91
N PHE A 210 -12.11 -17.97 14.02
CA PHE A 210 -10.72 -17.92 14.47
C PHE A 210 -10.37 -19.22 15.20
N ASN A 211 -9.48 -20.02 14.61
CA ASN A 211 -9.03 -21.30 15.17
C ASN A 211 -7.63 -21.19 15.81
N GLY A 212 -7.35 -20.04 16.44
CA GLY A 212 -6.04 -19.72 16.99
C GLY A 212 -5.07 -19.19 15.94
N ASP A 213 -3.91 -18.75 16.42
CA ASP A 213 -2.82 -18.18 15.61
C ASP A 213 -2.04 -19.24 14.83
N CYS A 214 -2.74 -19.97 13.97
CA CYS A 214 -2.15 -20.91 13.04
C CYS A 214 -1.94 -20.28 11.65
N TYR A 215 -1.13 -20.96 10.82
CA TYR A 215 -0.65 -20.41 9.55
C TYR A 215 -1.75 -20.23 8.50
N GLU A 216 -2.68 -21.19 8.43
CA GLU A 216 -3.74 -21.27 7.41
C GLU A 216 -5.05 -20.62 7.87
N SER A 217 -5.14 -20.16 9.12
CA SER A 217 -6.35 -19.50 9.63
C SER A 217 -6.29 -17.99 9.44
N PRO A 218 -7.45 -17.34 9.27
CA PRO A 218 -7.53 -15.89 9.29
C PRO A 218 -7.02 -15.35 10.64
N PRO A 219 -6.29 -14.22 10.64
CA PRO A 219 -5.95 -13.50 11.87
C PRO A 219 -7.22 -13.11 12.64
N LEU A 220 -7.15 -13.09 13.99
CA LEU A 220 -8.30 -12.68 14.80
C LEU A 220 -8.82 -11.28 14.41
N ALA A 221 -7.93 -10.35 14.07
CA ALA A 221 -8.33 -9.02 13.62
C ALA A 221 -9.22 -9.04 12.37
N TRP A 222 -8.94 -9.94 11.41
CA TRP A 222 -9.76 -10.12 10.21
C TRP A 222 -11.14 -10.69 10.54
N VAL A 223 -11.18 -11.70 11.42
CA VAL A 223 -12.43 -12.32 11.90
C VAL A 223 -13.32 -11.30 12.60
N VAL A 224 -12.74 -10.47 13.47
CA VAL A 224 -13.46 -9.41 14.19
C VAL A 224 -13.95 -8.33 13.24
N PHE A 225 -13.08 -7.82 12.36
CA PHE A 225 -13.43 -6.75 11.42
C PHE A 225 -14.62 -7.13 10.51
N TRP A 226 -14.67 -8.38 10.04
CA TRP A 226 -15.74 -8.89 9.19
C TRP A 226 -16.90 -9.56 9.93
N LYS A 227 -16.96 -9.39 11.26
CA LYS A 227 -18.06 -9.86 12.13
C LYS A 227 -18.34 -11.36 12.01
N GLU A 228 -17.29 -12.19 12.00
CA GLU A 228 -17.36 -13.66 11.86
C GLU A 228 -18.00 -14.20 10.57
N ALA A 229 -18.30 -13.34 9.60
CA ALA A 229 -18.71 -13.74 8.26
C ALA A 229 -17.51 -13.63 7.31
N TYR A 230 -17.36 -14.60 6.40
CA TYR A 230 -16.27 -14.60 5.42
C TYR A 230 -16.31 -13.34 4.56
N SER A 231 -15.13 -12.87 4.16
CA SER A 231 -14.97 -11.73 3.25
C SER A 231 -13.79 -11.99 2.33
N ASN A 232 -14.05 -11.87 1.04
CA ASN A 232 -13.05 -11.85 -0.03
C ASN A 232 -12.87 -10.41 -0.57
N LEU A 233 -13.14 -9.40 0.26
CA LEU A 233 -12.93 -7.98 -0.04
C LEU A 233 -11.67 -7.49 0.64
N PHE A 234 -10.82 -6.76 -0.07
CA PHE A 234 -9.56 -6.18 0.42
C PHE A 234 -9.29 -4.82 -0.24
N GLY A 235 -8.21 -4.13 0.12
CA GLY A 235 -7.85 -2.84 -0.48
C GLY A 235 -8.70 -1.70 0.08
N ASP A 236 -9.47 -1.03 -0.78
CA ASP A 236 -10.33 0.10 -0.38
C ASP A 236 -11.51 -0.29 0.51
N PHE A 237 -11.81 -1.58 0.67
CA PHE A 237 -12.79 -2.06 1.65
C PHE A 237 -12.24 -2.11 3.09
N VAL A 238 -10.94 -1.83 3.27
CA VAL A 238 -10.25 -1.76 4.55
C VAL A 238 -9.59 -0.39 4.70
N SER A 239 -9.76 0.25 5.85
CA SER A 239 -9.25 1.60 6.05
C SER A 239 -7.71 1.67 6.05
N ARG A 240 -7.16 2.76 5.50
CA ARG A 240 -5.72 3.03 5.48
C ARG A 240 -5.08 3.07 6.89
N PRO A 241 -5.73 3.62 7.94
CA PRO A 241 -5.18 3.59 9.30
C PRO A 241 -4.91 2.17 9.82
N LEU A 242 -5.78 1.20 9.52
CA LEU A 242 -5.56 -0.20 9.95
C LEU A 242 -4.32 -0.82 9.28
N ARG A 243 -4.08 -0.50 7.99
CA ARG A 243 -2.89 -0.95 7.27
C ARG A 243 -1.60 -0.36 7.83
N GLN A 244 -1.61 0.93 8.17
CA GLN A 244 -0.47 1.58 8.84
C GLN A 244 -0.20 0.99 10.23
N TRP A 245 -1.24 0.52 10.90
CA TRP A 245 -1.16 -0.14 12.20
C TRP A 245 -0.68 -1.60 12.11
N GLY A 246 -0.85 -2.24 10.94
CA GLY A 246 -0.45 -3.63 10.70
C GLY A 246 -1.42 -4.66 11.29
N TYR A 247 -2.70 -4.31 11.39
CA TYR A 247 -3.72 -5.04 12.15
C TYR A 247 -3.79 -6.56 11.87
N VAL A 248 -3.64 -7.00 10.61
CA VAL A 248 -3.65 -8.43 10.23
C VAL A 248 -2.38 -9.18 10.64
N MET A 249 -1.29 -8.45 10.92
CA MET A 249 -0.03 -9.06 11.35
C MET A 249 -0.08 -9.51 12.81
N TRP A 250 -0.96 -8.92 13.61
CA TRP A 250 -0.97 -9.06 15.07
C TRP A 250 -1.57 -10.38 15.51
N ASP A 251 -0.96 -11.01 16.50
CA ASP A 251 -1.52 -12.22 17.10
C ASP A 251 -2.72 -11.91 18.02
N SER A 252 -3.45 -12.95 18.43
CA SER A 252 -4.63 -12.77 19.25
C SER A 252 -4.31 -12.19 20.63
N ASP A 253 -3.14 -12.50 21.17
CA ASP A 253 -2.72 -12.01 22.48
C ASP A 253 -2.50 -10.49 22.44
N ARG A 254 -1.84 -9.96 21.40
CA ARG A 254 -1.67 -8.51 21.22
C ARG A 254 -3.00 -7.80 21.05
N LEU A 255 -3.92 -8.37 20.28
CA LEU A 255 -5.26 -7.81 20.09
C LEU A 255 -6.07 -7.82 21.40
N ALA A 256 -6.00 -8.89 22.18
CA ALA A 256 -6.73 -9.01 23.46
C ALA A 256 -6.21 -8.05 24.54
N ASN A 257 -4.92 -7.70 24.48
CA ASN A 257 -4.27 -6.82 25.47
C ASN A 257 -4.29 -5.33 25.07
N THR A 258 -5.07 -4.95 24.06
CA THR A 258 -5.21 -3.57 23.57
C THR A 258 -6.67 -3.23 23.31
N ASP A 259 -7.00 -1.96 23.08
CA ASP A 259 -8.34 -1.53 22.62
C ASP A 259 -8.60 -1.88 21.14
N ALA A 260 -7.93 -2.91 20.61
CA ALA A 260 -7.94 -3.28 19.21
C ALA A 260 -9.34 -3.53 18.65
N VAL A 261 -10.16 -4.25 19.40
CA VAL A 261 -11.54 -4.58 18.98
C VAL A 261 -12.36 -3.31 18.79
N ALA A 262 -12.21 -2.33 19.70
CA ALA A 262 -12.91 -1.06 19.59
C ALA A 262 -12.42 -0.24 18.38
N ILE A 263 -11.12 -0.26 18.10
CA ILE A 263 -10.53 0.39 16.91
C ILE A 263 -11.06 -0.26 15.63
N LEU A 264 -11.07 -1.59 15.54
CA LEU A 264 -11.57 -2.32 14.37
C LEU A 264 -13.05 -1.99 14.10
N GLU A 265 -13.87 -1.98 15.15
CA GLU A 265 -15.30 -1.62 15.03
C GLU A 265 -15.49 -0.15 14.62
N GLN A 266 -14.69 0.77 15.17
CA GLN A 266 -14.72 2.17 14.80
C GLN A 266 -14.34 2.38 13.32
N GLU A 267 -13.24 1.77 12.88
CA GLU A 267 -12.77 1.88 11.51
C GLU A 267 -13.74 1.21 10.51
N TRP A 268 -14.38 0.11 10.91
CA TRP A 268 -15.43 -0.53 10.11
C TRP A 268 -16.63 0.39 9.88
N LYS A 269 -17.07 1.11 10.91
CA LYS A 269 -18.15 2.11 10.78
C LYS A 269 -17.71 3.33 9.99
N ALA A 270 -16.46 3.76 10.13
CA ALA A 270 -15.93 4.95 9.48
C ALA A 270 -15.82 4.78 7.96
N ILE A 271 -15.57 3.56 7.46
CA ILE A 271 -15.50 3.30 6.02
C ILE A 271 -16.87 3.02 5.40
N ASN A 272 -17.78 2.41 6.15
CA ASN A 272 -19.13 2.08 5.69
C ASN A 272 -20.14 3.12 6.18
N THR A 273 -20.09 4.32 5.60
CA THR A 273 -20.89 5.45 6.08
C THR A 273 -22.30 5.51 5.51
N ARG A 274 -22.59 4.75 4.44
CA ARG A 274 -23.90 4.71 3.81
C ARG A 274 -24.88 3.92 4.70
N PRO A 275 -25.95 4.55 5.22
CA PRO A 275 -26.90 3.85 6.07
C PRO A 275 -27.86 3.01 5.23
N ASN A 276 -28.15 1.80 5.67
CA ASN A 276 -29.20 0.94 5.16
C ASN A 276 -30.59 1.45 5.63
N TYR A 277 -31.66 0.72 5.27
CA TYR A 277 -33.04 1.08 5.64
C TYR A 277 -33.31 1.13 7.15
N GLU A 278 -32.46 0.49 7.97
CA GLU A 278 -32.55 0.48 9.44
C GLU A 278 -31.68 1.59 10.07
N GLY A 279 -30.94 2.37 9.27
CA GLY A 279 -30.04 3.42 9.74
C GLY A 279 -28.64 2.92 10.13
N GLU A 280 -28.33 1.64 9.89
CA GLU A 280 -27.03 1.02 10.17
C GLU A 280 -26.11 1.08 8.94
N PRO A 281 -24.78 1.16 9.10
CA PRO A 281 -23.81 0.99 8.01
C PRO A 281 -24.13 -0.18 7.07
N GLU A 282 -24.22 0.09 5.76
CA GLU A 282 -24.32 -0.96 4.73
C GLU A 282 -23.05 -1.82 4.75
N ASP A 283 -23.21 -3.13 4.64
CA ASP A 283 -22.09 -4.05 4.55
C ASP A 283 -21.69 -4.18 3.07
N PRO A 284 -20.45 -3.84 2.67
CA PRO A 284 -20.04 -3.81 1.27
C PRO A 284 -20.08 -5.20 0.61
N ARG A 285 -20.17 -6.28 1.40
CA ARG A 285 -20.42 -7.62 0.86
C ARG A 285 -21.81 -7.78 0.26
N ASP A 286 -22.78 -6.92 0.60
CA ASP A 286 -24.12 -6.90 -0.01
C ASP A 286 -24.15 -6.13 -1.34
N GLU A 287 -23.20 -5.21 -1.57
CA GLU A 287 -23.07 -4.49 -2.84
C GLU A 287 -22.25 -5.29 -3.86
N MET A 288 -21.29 -6.09 -3.39
CA MET A 288 -20.37 -6.87 -4.22
C MET A 288 -20.86 -8.30 -4.51
N LEU A 289 -22.15 -8.45 -4.81
CA LEU A 289 -22.74 -9.73 -5.22
C LEU A 289 -22.55 -9.93 -6.73
N ALA A 290 -22.22 -11.16 -7.14
CA ALA A 290 -22.27 -11.48 -8.56
C ALA A 290 -23.72 -11.43 -9.07
N TYR A 291 -23.99 -10.56 -10.05
CA TYR A 291 -25.24 -10.61 -10.80
C TYR A 291 -25.21 -11.86 -11.70
N HIS A 292 -25.74 -12.98 -11.20
CA HIS A 292 -25.93 -14.21 -11.98
C HIS A 292 -27.17 -14.14 -12.89
#